data_AF-A0A1X6NXL7-F1
#
_entry.id   AF-A0A1X6NXL7-F1
#
_cell.length_a   1.000
_cell.length_b   1.000
_cell.length_c   1.000
_cell.angle_alpha   90.00
_cell.angle_beta   90.00
_cell.angle_gamma   90.00
#
_symmetry.space_group_name_H-M   'P 1'
#
loop_
_entity.id
_entity.type
_entity.pdbx_description
1 polymer ?
#
loop_
_entity_poly.entity_id
_entity_poly.type
_entity_poly.pdbx_seq_one_letter_code
_entity_poly.pdbx_strand_id
1 'polypeptide(L)'
;MGIHGERGAEVVDLPPLPALVGLVVDRLLGAVADRFAGGGGANGRTGGGDGGGGGPINGGVARPVEVTALINNLGGVPQRDMDAITVAAVDALHERLPTSVLGGVPFNAVYAGTQLTAVNAVGFSLSLLASPSAAVSSAVAASTGAAAWPRRAAPTPPTARVRGAVPPRPSLTAAALDRHTARYDRPPPSAAAAADEGAARAVLGAWAASAPALTALDAVAGDGDMGVTLGRGVDAVTAALDGGGVCWSDPGGACAVLAEVVEEAMGGTSGGLLSLALEAAAGAAPRPVVAAAAAADAPADAPPPSSPPSRRRGVAAMAVAAAAAAAGGARRGDRTAVDALRPAADALAAGRGVAGAAAAARAGADATGRMRVARAGRAAYVGDLSKGGGGGTRAPRR
;
A
#
# COMPACT_ATOMS: atom_id res chain seq x y z
N MET A 1 18.22 -21.01 -21.44
CA MET A 1 17.51 -21.04 -22.73
C MET A 1 18.24 -20.09 -23.65
N GLY A 2 18.46 -20.47 -24.92
CA GLY A 2 19.04 -19.55 -25.90
C GLY A 2 18.01 -18.51 -26.38
N ILE A 3 18.49 -17.47 -27.06
CA ILE A 3 17.64 -16.33 -27.48
C ILE A 3 16.64 -16.68 -28.60
N HIS A 4 16.80 -17.83 -29.26
CA HIS A 4 15.84 -18.36 -30.24
C HIS A 4 15.06 -19.56 -29.68
N GLY A 5 15.03 -19.73 -28.37
CA GLY A 5 14.34 -20.85 -27.71
C GLY A 5 15.16 -22.15 -27.70
N GLU A 6 16.46 -22.09 -27.96
CA GLU A 6 17.34 -23.25 -27.87
C GLU A 6 17.35 -23.82 -26.44
N ARG A 7 17.52 -25.14 -26.34
CA ARG A 7 17.53 -25.85 -25.05
C ARG A 7 18.58 -25.26 -24.11
N GLY A 8 18.18 -24.98 -22.87
CA GLY A 8 19.10 -24.51 -21.83
C GLY A 8 20.10 -25.59 -21.40
N ALA A 9 21.17 -25.16 -20.72
CA ALA A 9 22.18 -26.07 -20.17
C ALA A 9 21.62 -26.95 -19.03
N GLU A 10 20.62 -26.46 -18.30
CA GLU A 10 20.04 -27.12 -17.14
C GLU A 10 18.61 -26.62 -16.90
N VAL A 11 17.82 -27.43 -16.20
CA VAL A 11 16.52 -27.06 -15.64
C VAL A 11 16.65 -27.14 -14.12
N VAL A 12 16.33 -26.05 -13.43
CA VAL A 12 16.36 -25.95 -11.97
C VAL A 12 14.96 -25.70 -11.44
N ASP A 13 14.63 -26.26 -10.27
CA ASP A 13 13.42 -25.86 -9.55
C ASP A 13 13.55 -24.39 -9.16
N LEU A 14 12.55 -23.58 -9.52
CA LEU A 14 12.61 -22.12 -9.38
C LEU A 14 12.72 -21.72 -7.90
N PRO A 15 13.92 -21.33 -7.41
CA PRO A 15 14.09 -20.97 -6.02
C PRO A 15 13.64 -19.51 -5.80
N PRO A 16 13.58 -19.02 -4.55
CA PRO A 16 13.39 -17.60 -4.30
C PRO A 16 14.37 -16.75 -5.11
N LEU A 17 13.92 -15.59 -5.58
CA LEU A 17 14.66 -14.75 -6.52
C LEU A 17 16.14 -14.47 -6.12
N PRO A 18 16.48 -14.14 -4.85
CA PRO A 18 17.87 -13.95 -4.47
C PRO A 18 18.75 -15.19 -4.67
N ALA A 19 18.21 -16.38 -4.42
CA ALA A 19 18.93 -17.64 -4.63
C ALA A 19 19.10 -17.95 -6.13
N LEU A 20 18.08 -17.67 -6.95
CA LEU A 20 18.16 -17.83 -8.41
C LEU A 20 19.25 -16.92 -8.98
N VAL A 21 19.23 -15.64 -8.62
CA VAL A 21 20.20 -14.66 -9.11
C VAL A 21 21.60 -14.95 -8.57
N GLY A 22 21.73 -15.35 -7.30
CA GLY A 22 22.99 -15.79 -6.71
C GLY A 22 23.62 -16.95 -7.49
N LEU A 23 22.83 -17.97 -7.84
CA LEU A 23 23.29 -19.09 -8.67
C LEU A 23 23.77 -18.63 -10.05
N VAL A 24 23.08 -17.68 -10.68
CA VAL A 24 23.52 -17.10 -11.97
C VAL A 24 24.85 -16.35 -11.82
N VAL A 25 25.00 -15.55 -10.77
CA VAL A 25 26.24 -14.81 -10.47
C VAL A 25 27.40 -15.77 -10.18
N ASP A 26 27.19 -16.80 -9.37
CA ASP A 26 28.21 -17.80 -9.04
C ASP A 26 28.72 -18.52 -10.29
N ARG A 27 27.82 -18.93 -11.19
CA ARG A 27 28.20 -19.54 -12.48
C ARG A 27 28.98 -18.57 -13.36
N LEU A 28 28.56 -17.31 -13.40
CA LEU A 28 29.21 -16.28 -14.21
C LEU A 28 30.64 -16.02 -13.70
N LEU A 29 30.83 -15.91 -12.39
CA LEU A 29 32.15 -15.71 -11.78
C LEU A 29 33.03 -16.96 -11.89
N GLY A 30 32.46 -18.16 -11.79
CA GLY A 30 33.16 -19.42 -12.06
C GLY A 30 33.69 -19.49 -13.50
N ALA A 31 32.85 -19.16 -14.49
CA ALA A 31 33.27 -19.13 -15.89
C ALA A 31 34.37 -18.09 -16.17
N VAL A 32 34.33 -16.95 -15.46
CA VAL A 32 35.42 -15.96 -15.49
C VAL A 32 36.70 -16.56 -14.91
N ALA A 33 36.64 -17.25 -13.76
CA ALA A 33 37.79 -17.89 -13.14
C ALA A 33 38.46 -18.93 -14.04
N ASP A 34 37.68 -19.79 -14.70
CA ASP A 34 38.20 -20.80 -15.63
C ASP A 34 38.95 -20.16 -16.81
N ARG A 35 38.43 -19.03 -17.33
CA ARG A 35 39.07 -18.28 -18.41
C ARG A 35 40.39 -17.64 -17.98
N PHE A 36 40.50 -17.19 -16.73
CA PHE A 36 41.75 -16.67 -16.17
C PHE A 36 42.76 -17.79 -15.88
N ALA A 37 42.31 -18.98 -15.48
CA ALA A 37 43.19 -20.12 -15.22
C ALA A 37 43.77 -20.76 -16.50
N GLY A 38 43.03 -20.72 -17.62
CA GLY A 38 43.43 -21.36 -18.89
C GLY A 38 44.52 -20.65 -19.72
N GLY A 39 45.08 -19.52 -19.25
CA GLY A 39 46.06 -18.71 -20.01
C GLY A 39 47.49 -19.26 -20.08
N GLY A 40 47.77 -20.46 -19.56
CA GLY A 40 49.12 -21.03 -19.40
C GLY A 40 49.63 -21.96 -20.51
N GLY A 41 48.98 -22.05 -21.68
CA GLY A 41 49.31 -23.11 -22.64
C GLY A 41 49.08 -22.77 -24.11
N ALA A 42 49.76 -21.76 -24.65
CA ALA A 42 50.14 -21.74 -26.08
C ALA A 42 51.16 -20.63 -26.35
N ASN A 43 52.28 -21.02 -26.99
CA ASN A 43 53.33 -20.18 -27.57
C ASN A 43 54.32 -19.49 -26.60
N GLY A 44 55.42 -20.19 -26.36
CA GLY A 44 56.67 -19.56 -25.95
C GLY A 44 57.20 -18.63 -27.04
N ARG A 45 57.46 -17.38 -26.65
CA ARG A 45 58.51 -16.50 -27.19
C ARG A 45 58.82 -15.45 -26.12
N THR A 46 59.99 -15.59 -25.51
CA THR A 46 60.58 -14.66 -24.56
C THR A 46 61.04 -13.38 -25.27
N GLY A 47 60.64 -12.21 -24.75
CA GLY A 47 61.22 -10.92 -25.09
C GLY A 47 61.16 -10.02 -23.86
N GLY A 48 62.33 -9.59 -23.36
CA GLY A 48 62.48 -8.78 -22.15
C GLY A 48 62.16 -7.29 -22.37
N GLY A 49 61.92 -6.59 -21.27
CA GLY A 49 61.74 -5.14 -21.20
C GLY A 49 61.13 -4.70 -19.87
N ASP A 50 61.83 -3.80 -19.17
CA ASP A 50 61.65 -3.45 -17.76
C ASP A 50 60.58 -2.37 -17.49
N GLY A 51 60.02 -2.42 -16.27
CA GLY A 51 59.70 -1.23 -15.45
C GLY A 51 58.29 -0.62 -15.51
N GLY A 52 57.46 -0.93 -14.50
CA GLY A 52 56.42 -0.02 -14.00
C GLY A 52 55.01 -0.59 -13.78
N GLY A 53 54.65 -0.85 -12.51
CA GLY A 53 53.29 -0.75 -11.98
C GLY A 53 52.24 -1.80 -12.40
N GLY A 54 51.95 -2.74 -11.49
CA GLY A 54 50.83 -3.68 -11.61
C GLY A 54 51.25 -5.05 -12.12
N GLY A 55 51.79 -5.89 -11.24
CA GLY A 55 52.20 -7.25 -11.59
C GLY A 55 51.03 -8.07 -12.16
N PRO A 56 51.26 -8.88 -13.20
CA PRO A 56 50.23 -9.71 -13.80
C PRO A 56 49.77 -10.80 -12.82
N ILE A 57 48.46 -11.02 -12.78
CA ILE A 57 47.89 -12.28 -12.29
C ILE A 57 48.17 -13.32 -13.37
N ASN A 58 48.72 -14.48 -12.97
CA ASN A 58 49.23 -15.58 -13.80
C ASN A 58 48.62 -15.66 -15.22
N GLY A 59 49.47 -15.47 -16.24
CA GLY A 59 49.10 -15.66 -17.65
C GLY A 59 48.75 -14.38 -18.42
N GLY A 60 49.66 -13.41 -18.52
CA GLY A 60 49.68 -12.37 -19.57
C GLY A 60 48.49 -11.39 -19.70
N VAL A 61 47.41 -11.55 -18.93
CA VAL A 61 46.22 -10.69 -18.99
C VAL A 61 46.36 -9.58 -17.96
N ALA A 62 46.34 -8.33 -18.43
CA ALA A 62 46.31 -7.15 -17.56
C ALA A 62 45.10 -7.21 -16.61
N ARG A 63 45.32 -6.87 -15.33
CA ARG A 63 44.23 -6.86 -14.33
C ARG A 63 43.15 -5.87 -14.77
N PRO A 64 41.86 -6.25 -14.79
CA PRO A 64 40.78 -5.34 -15.14
C PRO A 64 40.73 -4.11 -14.23
N VAL A 65 40.33 -2.97 -14.80
CA VAL A 65 40.24 -1.69 -14.09
C VAL A 65 38.87 -1.44 -13.45
N GLU A 66 37.83 -2.11 -13.95
CA GLU A 66 36.44 -1.94 -13.51
C GLU A 66 35.60 -3.17 -13.90
N VAL A 67 34.60 -3.49 -13.08
CA VAL A 67 33.51 -4.41 -13.44
C VAL A 67 32.24 -3.61 -13.73
N THR A 68 31.60 -3.92 -14.86
CA THR A 68 30.29 -3.40 -15.28
C THR A 68 29.32 -4.56 -15.46
N ALA A 69 28.08 -4.43 -14.95
CA ALA A 69 27.03 -5.42 -15.14
C ALA A 69 25.96 -4.92 -16.13
N LEU A 70 25.47 -5.81 -17.00
CA LEU A 70 24.27 -5.62 -17.81
C LEU A 70 23.23 -6.66 -17.39
N ILE A 71 22.09 -6.18 -16.89
CA ILE A 71 20.94 -6.97 -16.47
C ILE A 71 19.85 -6.76 -17.51
N ASN A 72 19.71 -7.73 -18.41
CA ASN A 72 18.89 -7.60 -19.60
C ASN A 72 17.59 -8.39 -19.46
N ASN A 73 16.46 -7.76 -19.81
CA ASN A 73 15.15 -8.38 -19.93
C ASN A 73 15.03 -9.07 -21.29
N LEU A 74 14.68 -10.37 -21.32
CA LEU A 74 14.46 -11.11 -22.56
C LEU A 74 13.13 -10.77 -23.23
N GLY A 75 12.31 -9.93 -22.61
CA GLY A 75 11.17 -9.25 -23.21
C GLY A 75 9.87 -9.41 -22.42
N GLY A 76 9.68 -10.54 -21.76
CA GLY A 76 8.43 -10.90 -21.07
C GLY A 76 8.39 -10.65 -19.57
N VAL A 77 9.48 -10.19 -18.95
CA VAL A 77 9.51 -9.96 -17.48
C VAL A 77 8.86 -8.61 -17.15
N PRO A 78 7.87 -8.54 -16.24
CA PRO A 78 7.29 -7.28 -15.78
C PRO A 78 8.33 -6.35 -15.18
N GLN A 79 8.16 -5.03 -15.34
CA GLN A 79 9.15 -4.05 -14.86
C GLN A 79 9.42 -4.18 -13.35
N ARG A 80 8.39 -4.42 -12.54
CA ARG A 80 8.54 -4.65 -11.09
C ARG A 80 9.49 -5.81 -10.78
N ASP A 81 9.39 -6.90 -11.54
CA ASP A 81 10.22 -8.08 -11.34
C ASP A 81 11.64 -7.82 -11.86
N MET A 82 11.79 -7.07 -12.95
CA MET A 82 13.11 -6.59 -13.41
C MET A 82 13.81 -5.69 -12.39
N ASP A 83 13.07 -4.83 -11.69
CA ASP A 83 13.62 -4.00 -10.62
C ASP A 83 14.12 -4.87 -9.46
N ALA A 84 13.34 -5.90 -9.08
CA ALA A 84 13.73 -6.87 -8.05
C ALA A 84 14.93 -7.73 -8.47
N ILE A 85 14.98 -8.21 -9.72
CA ILE A 85 16.11 -8.93 -10.30
C ILE A 85 17.36 -8.04 -10.28
N THR A 86 17.21 -6.76 -10.63
CA THR A 86 18.32 -5.80 -10.66
C THR A 86 18.91 -5.61 -9.27
N VAL A 87 18.04 -5.40 -8.26
CA VAL A 87 18.44 -5.31 -6.85
C VAL A 87 19.17 -6.57 -6.40
N ALA A 88 18.60 -7.75 -6.66
CA ALA A 88 19.20 -9.03 -6.27
C ALA A 88 20.56 -9.26 -6.94
N ALA A 89 20.71 -8.86 -8.21
CA ALA A 89 21.97 -9.02 -8.95
C ALA A 89 23.05 -8.09 -8.42
N VAL A 90 22.71 -6.83 -8.14
CA VAL A 90 23.65 -5.87 -7.53
C VAL A 90 24.10 -6.34 -6.14
N ASP A 91 23.18 -6.87 -5.34
CA ASP A 91 23.49 -7.37 -3.99
C ASP A 91 24.39 -8.60 -4.05
N ALA A 92 24.05 -9.58 -4.89
CA ALA A 92 24.87 -10.77 -5.12
C ALA A 92 26.26 -10.42 -5.66
N LEU A 93 26.38 -9.45 -6.57
CA LEU A 93 27.68 -9.00 -7.08
C LEU A 93 28.51 -8.29 -6.01
N HIS A 94 27.91 -7.45 -5.16
CA HIS A 94 28.62 -6.84 -4.03
C HIS A 94 29.10 -7.88 -3.02
N GLU A 95 28.33 -8.95 -2.80
CA GLU A 95 28.71 -10.05 -1.91
C GLU A 95 29.83 -10.93 -2.49
N ARG A 96 29.76 -11.28 -3.78
CA ARG A 96 30.61 -12.32 -4.39
C ARG A 96 31.83 -11.81 -5.15
N LEU A 97 31.81 -10.57 -5.66
CA LEU A 97 32.99 -10.03 -6.35
C LEU A 97 34.24 -9.96 -5.46
N PRO A 98 34.18 -9.53 -4.17
CA PRO A 98 35.36 -9.40 -3.33
C PRO A 98 36.15 -10.72 -3.13
N THR A 99 35.46 -11.86 -3.13
CA THR A 99 36.06 -13.19 -2.92
C THR A 99 36.30 -13.95 -4.23
N SER A 100 35.94 -13.37 -5.38
CA SER A 100 36.15 -13.96 -6.70
C SER A 100 37.56 -13.68 -7.26
N VAL A 101 37.87 -14.21 -8.45
CA VAL A 101 39.08 -13.87 -9.21
C VAL A 101 39.19 -12.38 -9.60
N LEU A 102 38.07 -11.65 -9.55
CA LEU A 102 38.01 -10.20 -9.75
C LEU A 102 38.07 -9.43 -8.42
N GLY A 103 38.43 -10.08 -7.32
CA GLY A 103 38.58 -9.45 -6.01
C GLY A 103 39.46 -8.20 -6.07
N GLY A 104 38.98 -7.10 -5.48
CA GLY A 104 39.64 -5.79 -5.49
C GLY A 104 39.52 -5.00 -6.79
N VAL A 105 38.84 -5.50 -7.83
CA VAL A 105 38.43 -4.70 -9.00
C VAL A 105 37.13 -3.96 -8.65
N PRO A 106 37.04 -2.64 -8.87
CA PRO A 106 35.87 -1.88 -8.47
C PRO A 106 34.65 -2.20 -9.35
N PHE A 107 33.51 -2.45 -8.71
CA PHE A 107 32.20 -2.59 -9.36
C PHE A 107 31.52 -1.22 -9.38
N ASN A 108 31.49 -0.58 -10.54
CA ASN A 108 31.17 0.86 -10.65
C ASN A 108 30.00 1.19 -11.57
N ALA A 109 29.49 0.20 -12.32
CA ALA A 109 28.44 0.43 -13.31
C ALA A 109 27.45 -0.73 -13.41
N VAL A 110 26.17 -0.36 -13.49
CA VAL A 110 25.07 -1.26 -13.83
C VAL A 110 24.26 -0.64 -14.94
N TYR A 111 23.95 -1.46 -15.93
CA TYR A 111 22.96 -1.19 -16.96
C TYR A 111 21.82 -2.18 -16.79
N ALA A 112 20.59 -1.70 -16.79
CA ALA A 112 19.41 -2.56 -16.71
C ALA A 112 18.37 -2.13 -17.74
N GLY A 113 17.72 -3.09 -18.39
CA GLY A 113 16.64 -2.82 -19.33
C GLY A 113 16.44 -3.91 -20.36
N THR A 114 15.62 -3.61 -21.36
CA THR A 114 15.28 -4.52 -22.46
C THR A 114 16.15 -4.20 -23.67
N GLN A 115 17.28 -4.89 -23.81
CA GLN A 115 18.30 -4.61 -24.82
C GLN A 115 18.34 -5.70 -25.90
N LEU A 116 18.54 -6.96 -25.48
CA LEU A 116 18.57 -8.12 -26.35
C LEU A 116 17.43 -9.06 -25.96
N THR A 117 16.36 -9.08 -26.73
CA THR A 117 15.17 -9.87 -26.43
C THR A 117 15.15 -11.23 -27.13
N ALA A 118 14.34 -12.12 -26.58
CA ALA A 118 13.86 -13.35 -27.21
C ALA A 118 12.34 -13.24 -27.35
N VAL A 119 11.89 -12.25 -28.13
CA VAL A 119 10.48 -11.85 -28.29
C VAL A 119 9.84 -11.49 -26.94
N ASN A 120 8.93 -12.33 -26.42
CA ASN A 120 8.22 -12.16 -25.16
C ASN A 120 8.63 -13.20 -24.12
N ALA A 121 9.85 -13.74 -24.23
CA ALA A 121 10.37 -14.71 -23.28
C ALA A 121 10.40 -14.13 -21.86
N VAL A 122 9.78 -14.86 -20.92
CA VAL A 122 9.80 -14.53 -19.49
C VAL A 122 11.14 -15.01 -18.91
N GLY A 123 12.15 -14.16 -18.99
CA GLY A 123 13.46 -14.43 -18.42
C GLY A 123 14.37 -13.21 -18.49
N PHE A 124 15.52 -13.32 -17.83
CA PHE A 124 16.55 -12.29 -17.82
C PHE A 124 17.90 -12.91 -18.16
N SER A 125 18.85 -12.08 -18.54
CA SER A 125 20.25 -12.45 -18.71
C SER A 125 21.15 -11.48 -17.94
N LEU A 126 22.19 -12.01 -17.31
CA LEU A 126 23.23 -11.22 -16.65
C LEU A 126 24.53 -11.32 -17.45
N SER A 127 25.13 -10.18 -17.75
CA SER A 127 26.45 -10.11 -18.40
C SER A 127 27.39 -9.25 -17.57
N LEU A 128 28.65 -9.68 -17.43
CA LEU A 128 29.71 -8.90 -16.80
C LEU A 128 30.76 -8.52 -17.83
N LEU A 129 31.13 -7.24 -17.83
CA LEU A 129 32.29 -6.74 -18.53
C LEU A 129 33.36 -6.39 -17.49
N ALA A 130 34.45 -7.16 -17.49
CA ALA A 130 35.68 -6.80 -16.79
C ALA A 130 36.54 -5.95 -17.74
N SER A 131 36.50 -4.63 -17.57
CA SER A 131 37.14 -3.69 -18.48
C SER A 131 38.66 -3.82 -18.42
N PRO A 132 39.35 -4.13 -19.54
CA PRO A 132 40.80 -4.36 -19.54
C PRO A 132 41.61 -3.06 -19.46
N SER A 133 40.99 -1.90 -19.73
CA SER A 133 41.65 -0.59 -19.69
C SER A 133 40.65 0.53 -19.41
N ALA A 134 41.17 1.67 -18.97
CA ALA A 134 40.38 2.88 -18.77
C ALA A 134 39.73 3.39 -20.07
N ALA A 135 40.36 3.14 -21.22
CA ALA A 135 39.81 3.51 -22.53
C ALA A 135 38.52 2.73 -22.86
N VAL A 136 38.50 1.42 -22.58
CA VAL A 136 37.30 0.58 -22.78
C VAL A 136 36.19 0.99 -21.81
N SER A 137 36.53 1.16 -20.53
CA SER A 137 35.58 1.67 -19.52
C SER A 137 34.97 3.01 -19.95
N SER A 138 35.80 3.97 -20.39
CA SER A 138 35.33 5.27 -20.86
C SER A 138 34.46 5.17 -22.11
N ALA A 139 34.79 4.29 -23.05
CA ALA A 139 34.00 4.09 -24.26
C ALA A 139 32.61 3.53 -23.95
N VAL A 140 32.49 2.61 -22.98
CA VAL A 140 31.20 2.05 -22.54
C VAL A 140 30.37 3.08 -21.77
N ALA A 141 31.02 3.98 -21.04
CA ALA A 141 30.34 5.04 -20.29
C ALA A 141 29.98 6.28 -21.15
N ALA A 142 30.49 6.36 -22.39
CA ALA A 142 30.29 7.52 -23.25
C ALA A 142 28.81 7.71 -23.62
N SER A 143 28.39 8.97 -23.67
CA SER A 143 27.07 9.32 -24.20
C SER A 143 26.97 8.92 -25.67
N THR A 144 25.81 8.42 -26.09
CA THR A 144 25.55 7.98 -27.45
C THR A 144 24.16 8.42 -27.90
N GLY A 145 23.99 8.63 -29.21
CA GLY A 145 22.69 8.89 -29.84
C GLY A 145 21.87 7.63 -30.11
N ALA A 146 22.35 6.45 -29.71
CA ALA A 146 21.63 5.19 -29.90
C ALA A 146 20.34 5.16 -29.07
N ALA A 147 19.20 4.98 -29.74
CA ALA A 147 17.87 5.15 -29.15
C ALA A 147 17.57 4.23 -27.95
N ALA A 148 18.18 3.04 -27.91
CA ALA A 148 17.91 2.04 -26.88
C ALA A 148 19.05 1.92 -25.84
N TRP A 149 20.12 2.72 -25.92
CA TRP A 149 21.26 2.57 -25.00
C TRP A 149 20.82 2.78 -23.53
N PRO A 150 21.07 1.81 -22.64
CA PRO A 150 20.57 1.89 -21.27
C PRO A 150 21.31 2.98 -20.48
N ARG A 151 20.63 3.56 -19.50
CA ARG A 151 21.25 4.51 -18.58
C ARG A 151 22.25 3.78 -17.67
N ARG A 152 23.46 4.34 -17.57
CA ARG A 152 24.48 3.90 -16.61
C ARG A 152 24.05 4.31 -15.20
N ALA A 153 23.91 3.34 -14.29
CA ALA A 153 23.65 3.57 -12.88
C ALA A 153 24.86 3.15 -12.02
N ALA A 154 25.04 3.81 -10.87
CA ALA A 154 26.00 3.37 -9.87
C ALA A 154 25.42 2.17 -9.09
N PRO A 155 26.20 1.10 -8.83
CA PRO A 155 25.73 -0.04 -8.05
C PRO A 155 25.67 0.32 -6.56
N THR A 156 24.54 0.83 -6.09
CA THR A 156 24.36 1.18 -4.67
C THR A 156 24.44 -0.08 -3.79
N PRO A 157 25.39 -0.17 -2.84
CA PRO A 157 25.55 -1.33 -1.97
C PRO A 157 24.36 -1.46 -1.00
N PRO A 158 24.04 -2.68 -0.53
CA PRO A 158 22.96 -2.90 0.44
C PRO A 158 23.06 -2.01 1.68
N THR A 159 24.28 -1.76 2.16
CA THR A 159 24.58 -0.92 3.34
C THR A 159 24.28 0.56 3.14
N ALA A 160 24.27 1.05 1.90
CA ALA A 160 23.84 2.41 1.56
C ALA A 160 22.32 2.50 1.34
N ARG A 161 21.64 1.36 1.19
CA ARG A 161 20.17 1.27 1.11
C ARG A 161 19.51 1.14 2.47
N VAL A 162 20.23 1.38 3.57
CA VAL A 162 19.65 1.41 4.92
C VAL A 162 18.39 2.25 4.84
N ARG A 163 17.28 1.52 4.87
CA ARG A 163 15.93 2.03 4.93
C ARG A 163 16.01 3.08 6.02
N GLY A 164 15.65 4.33 5.74
CA GLY A 164 15.14 5.17 6.81
C GLY A 164 14.14 4.28 7.51
N ALA A 165 14.48 3.83 8.72
CA ALA A 165 13.62 2.93 9.47
C ALA A 165 12.28 3.61 9.36
N VAL A 166 11.30 2.98 8.70
CA VAL A 166 9.93 3.46 8.83
C VAL A 166 9.77 3.41 10.33
N PRO A 167 9.76 4.56 11.04
CA PRO A 167 9.70 4.52 12.48
C PRO A 167 8.49 3.62 12.76
N PRO A 168 8.60 2.64 13.66
CA PRO A 168 7.44 1.82 14.00
C PRO A 168 6.32 2.82 14.19
N ARG A 169 5.25 2.73 13.39
CA ARG A 169 4.15 3.69 13.48
C ARG A 169 3.84 3.73 14.97
N PRO A 170 4.07 4.86 15.66
CA PRO A 170 3.79 4.91 17.09
C PRO A 170 2.35 4.46 17.21
N SER A 171 2.04 3.55 18.15
CA SER A 171 0.67 3.11 18.40
C SER A 171 -0.21 4.36 18.50
N LEU A 172 -0.92 4.66 17.41
CA LEU A 172 -1.49 5.98 17.14
C LEU A 172 -2.54 6.32 18.19
N THR A 173 -3.08 5.34 18.88
CA THR A 173 -4.04 5.50 19.96
C THR A 173 -3.54 6.40 21.09
N ALA A 174 -2.25 6.37 21.47
CA ALA A 174 -1.75 7.24 22.55
C ALA A 174 -1.38 8.64 22.03
N ALA A 175 -0.66 8.73 20.91
CA ALA A 175 -0.15 10.01 20.38
C ALA A 175 -1.21 10.81 19.59
N ALA A 176 -2.14 10.15 18.90
CA ALA A 176 -3.27 10.82 18.27
C ALA A 176 -4.25 11.32 19.33
N LEU A 177 -4.47 10.54 20.39
CA LEU A 177 -5.22 10.98 21.55
C LEU A 177 -4.56 12.14 22.29
N ASP A 178 -3.25 12.10 22.51
CA ASP A 178 -2.49 13.19 23.16
C ASP A 178 -2.53 14.50 22.33
N ARG A 179 -2.31 14.40 21.01
CA ARG A 179 -2.45 15.53 20.06
C ARG A 179 -3.87 16.06 19.96
N HIS A 180 -4.87 15.24 20.28
CA HIS A 180 -6.27 15.65 20.35
C HIS A 180 -6.56 16.36 21.67
N THR A 181 -6.14 15.79 22.80
CA THR A 181 -6.29 16.45 24.11
C THR A 181 -5.59 17.80 24.20
N ALA A 182 -4.55 18.01 23.39
CA ALA A 182 -3.89 19.30 23.23
C ALA A 182 -4.61 20.28 22.28
N ARG A 183 -5.49 19.78 21.38
CA ARG A 183 -6.17 20.58 20.34
C ARG A 183 -7.60 20.99 20.69
N TYR A 184 -8.25 20.31 21.63
CA TYR A 184 -9.65 20.54 21.97
C TYR A 184 -9.81 20.78 23.47
N ASP A 185 -10.57 21.81 23.83
CA ASP A 185 -10.90 22.08 25.23
C ASP A 185 -11.66 20.89 25.83
N ARG A 186 -11.43 20.64 27.13
CA ARG A 186 -12.20 19.67 27.92
C ARG A 186 -13.16 20.40 28.86
N PRO A 187 -14.31 20.89 28.36
CA PRO A 187 -15.35 21.42 29.24
C PRO A 187 -15.80 20.35 30.24
N PRO A 188 -16.24 20.76 31.45
CA PRO A 188 -16.71 19.81 32.45
C PRO A 188 -17.85 18.94 31.91
N PRO A 189 -17.95 17.67 32.33
CA PRO A 189 -18.99 16.75 31.84
C PRO A 189 -20.39 17.33 32.05
N SER A 190 -21.19 17.39 30.98
CA SER A 190 -22.60 17.77 31.04
C SER A 190 -23.52 16.54 31.01
N ALA A 191 -24.78 16.69 31.40
CA ALA A 191 -25.78 15.62 31.25
C ALA A 191 -25.95 15.18 29.78
N ALA A 192 -25.77 16.09 28.83
CA ALA A 192 -25.78 15.79 27.40
C ALA A 192 -24.55 14.94 27.00
N ALA A 193 -23.37 15.28 27.51
CA ALA A 193 -22.14 14.53 27.28
C ALA A 193 -22.26 13.07 27.78
N ALA A 194 -22.83 12.86 28.97
CA ALA A 194 -23.09 11.51 29.50
C ALA A 194 -24.11 10.72 28.64
N ALA A 195 -25.13 11.40 28.11
CA ALA A 195 -26.11 10.78 27.21
C ALA A 195 -25.50 10.39 25.85
N ASP A 196 -24.60 11.22 25.31
CA ASP A 196 -23.91 10.93 24.05
C ASP A 196 -22.91 9.78 24.20
N GLU A 197 -22.17 9.71 25.33
CA GLU A 197 -21.34 8.54 25.65
C GLU A 197 -22.18 7.26 25.77
N GLY A 198 -23.30 7.33 26.49
CA GLY A 198 -24.22 6.20 26.63
C GLY A 198 -24.78 5.73 25.28
N ALA A 199 -25.11 6.68 24.39
CA ALA A 199 -25.56 6.38 23.03
C ALA A 199 -24.45 5.71 22.20
N ALA A 200 -23.21 6.18 22.30
CA ALA A 200 -22.07 5.58 21.61
C ALA A 200 -21.83 4.13 22.08
N ARG A 201 -21.84 3.90 23.40
CA ARG A 201 -21.72 2.54 23.96
C ARG A 201 -22.86 1.62 23.53
N ALA A 202 -24.09 2.14 23.43
CA ALA A 202 -25.21 1.37 22.90
C ALA A 202 -25.03 1.01 21.41
N VAL A 203 -24.47 1.91 20.59
CA VAL A 203 -24.13 1.63 19.18
C VAL A 203 -23.06 0.54 19.09
N LEU A 204 -22.01 0.61 19.89
CA LEU A 204 -20.95 -0.41 19.93
C LEU A 204 -21.50 -1.79 20.32
N GLY A 205 -22.39 -1.84 21.33
CA GLY A 205 -23.08 -3.08 21.71
C GLY A 205 -23.92 -3.66 20.58
N ALA A 206 -24.64 -2.81 19.83
CA ALA A 206 -25.41 -3.23 18.66
C ALA A 206 -24.52 -3.74 17.51
N TRP A 207 -23.35 -3.12 17.31
CA TRP A 207 -22.37 -3.58 16.31
C TRP A 207 -21.79 -4.94 16.67
N ALA A 208 -21.38 -5.12 17.93
CA ALA A 208 -20.87 -6.40 18.42
C ALA A 208 -21.91 -7.51 18.25
N ALA A 209 -23.17 -7.26 18.62
CA ALA A 209 -24.26 -8.22 18.46
C ALA A 209 -24.59 -8.54 16.99
N SER A 210 -24.36 -7.59 16.08
CA SER A 210 -24.65 -7.76 14.65
C SER A 210 -23.51 -8.42 13.87
N ALA A 211 -22.29 -8.50 14.43
CA ALA A 211 -21.10 -8.96 13.74
C ALA A 211 -21.27 -10.35 13.07
N PRO A 212 -21.82 -11.40 13.75
CA PRO A 212 -21.99 -12.70 13.11
C PRO A 212 -22.94 -12.67 11.90
N ALA A 213 -24.05 -11.94 12.01
CA ALA A 213 -25.02 -11.79 10.93
C ALA A 213 -24.41 -11.03 9.75
N LEU A 214 -23.67 -9.96 10.01
CA LEU A 214 -23.02 -9.15 8.97
C LEU A 214 -21.90 -9.93 8.26
N THR A 215 -21.11 -10.74 8.97
CA THR A 215 -20.15 -11.69 8.35
C THR A 215 -20.86 -12.66 7.40
N ALA A 216 -21.97 -13.27 7.84
CA ALA A 216 -22.71 -14.22 7.01
C ALA A 216 -23.26 -13.56 5.74
N LEU A 217 -23.78 -12.33 5.85
CA LEU A 217 -24.26 -11.55 4.70
C LEU A 217 -23.13 -11.12 3.78
N ASP A 218 -21.98 -10.80 4.34
CA ASP A 218 -20.83 -10.39 3.56
C ASP A 218 -20.22 -11.57 2.80
N ALA A 219 -20.13 -12.76 3.40
CA ALA A 219 -19.61 -13.97 2.76
C ALA A 219 -20.36 -14.37 1.47
N VAL A 220 -21.62 -13.95 1.31
CA VAL A 220 -22.41 -14.24 0.09
C VAL A 220 -21.84 -13.52 -1.14
N ALA A 221 -21.39 -12.27 -0.97
CA ALA A 221 -21.04 -11.40 -2.11
C ALA A 221 -19.76 -10.57 -1.86
N GLY A 222 -18.99 -10.90 -0.85
CA GLY A 222 -17.80 -10.20 -0.38
C GLY A 222 -16.74 -11.22 0.05
N ASP A 223 -15.83 -10.79 0.91
CA ASP A 223 -14.79 -11.64 1.50
C ASP A 223 -15.18 -12.21 2.87
N GLY A 224 -16.34 -11.80 3.41
CA GLY A 224 -16.88 -12.39 4.63
C GLY A 224 -16.13 -11.97 5.89
N ASP A 225 -15.43 -10.83 5.85
CA ASP A 225 -14.63 -10.33 6.97
C ASP A 225 -15.33 -9.24 7.80
N MET A 226 -16.55 -8.85 7.41
CA MET A 226 -17.25 -7.69 7.98
C MET A 226 -17.35 -7.72 9.51
N GLY A 227 -17.66 -8.87 10.12
CA GLY A 227 -17.73 -8.97 11.58
C GLY A 227 -16.37 -8.89 12.26
N VAL A 228 -15.29 -9.36 11.62
CA VAL A 228 -13.91 -9.18 12.14
C VAL A 228 -13.53 -7.70 12.09
N THR A 229 -13.80 -7.05 10.95
CA THR A 229 -13.57 -5.61 10.73
C THR A 229 -14.34 -4.75 11.73
N LEU A 230 -15.63 -5.05 11.95
CA LEU A 230 -16.46 -4.37 12.96
C LEU A 230 -15.99 -4.65 14.38
N GLY A 231 -15.62 -5.90 14.70
CA GLY A 231 -15.11 -6.28 16.02
C GLY A 231 -13.88 -5.47 16.42
N ARG A 232 -12.90 -5.34 15.51
CA ARG A 232 -11.72 -4.48 15.75
C ARG A 232 -12.09 -3.03 16.04
N GLY A 233 -13.07 -2.48 15.30
CA GLY A 233 -13.58 -1.14 15.53
C GLY A 233 -14.27 -1.00 16.90
N VAL A 234 -15.09 -1.98 17.27
CA VAL A 234 -15.76 -2.02 18.57
C VAL A 234 -14.75 -2.05 19.70
N ASP A 235 -13.75 -2.93 19.63
CA ASP A 235 -12.71 -3.06 20.65
C ASP A 235 -11.90 -1.75 20.79
N ALA A 236 -11.47 -1.18 19.66
CA ALA A 236 -10.66 0.04 19.66
C ALA A 236 -11.42 1.27 20.15
N VAL A 237 -12.68 1.45 19.73
CA VAL A 237 -13.50 2.56 20.21
C VAL A 237 -13.83 2.37 21.69
N THR A 238 -14.16 1.15 22.13
CA THR A 238 -14.41 0.87 23.56
C THR A 238 -13.19 1.23 24.40
N ALA A 239 -11.99 0.83 23.97
CA ALA A 239 -10.75 1.19 24.65
C ALA A 239 -10.51 2.72 24.71
N ALA A 240 -10.85 3.46 23.63
CA ALA A 240 -10.76 4.91 23.61
C ALA A 240 -11.75 5.59 24.59
N LEU A 241 -12.96 5.04 24.73
CA LEU A 241 -13.95 5.50 25.71
C LEU A 241 -13.49 5.22 27.14
N ASP A 242 -13.05 3.99 27.42
CA ASP A 242 -12.61 3.56 28.76
C ASP A 242 -11.32 4.27 29.20
N GLY A 243 -10.45 4.63 28.25
CA GLY A 243 -9.26 5.44 28.49
C GLY A 243 -9.52 6.93 28.73
N GLY A 244 -10.79 7.37 28.70
CA GLY A 244 -11.15 8.79 28.86
C GLY A 244 -10.66 9.68 27.71
N GLY A 245 -10.45 9.07 26.53
CA GLY A 245 -9.87 9.75 25.39
C GLY A 245 -10.86 10.67 24.66
N VAL A 246 -12.15 10.36 24.75
CA VAL A 246 -13.21 11.08 24.02
C VAL A 246 -13.81 12.16 24.91
N CYS A 247 -13.74 13.43 24.48
CA CYS A 247 -14.39 14.54 25.17
C CYS A 247 -15.81 14.78 24.63
N TRP A 248 -16.81 14.16 25.26
CA TRP A 248 -18.21 14.30 24.85
C TRP A 248 -18.80 15.71 25.05
N SER A 249 -18.13 16.56 25.84
CA SER A 249 -18.48 17.97 25.96
C SER A 249 -18.13 18.80 24.71
N ASP A 250 -17.29 18.26 23.82
CA ASP A 250 -17.04 18.75 22.47
C ASP A 250 -17.41 17.67 21.43
N PRO A 251 -18.66 17.64 20.93
CA PRO A 251 -19.10 16.65 19.96
C PRO A 251 -18.28 16.63 18.67
N GLY A 252 -17.71 17.78 18.27
CA GLY A 252 -16.85 17.87 17.09
C GLY A 252 -15.52 17.18 17.33
N GLY A 253 -14.88 17.49 18.46
CA GLY A 253 -13.68 16.80 18.92
C GLY A 253 -13.90 15.30 19.09
N ALA A 254 -14.99 14.90 19.76
CA ALA A 254 -15.34 13.49 19.92
C ALA A 254 -15.43 12.74 18.58
N CYS A 255 -16.12 13.31 17.59
CA CYS A 255 -16.20 12.70 16.26
C CYS A 255 -14.82 12.60 15.58
N ALA A 256 -13.95 13.61 15.74
CA ALA A 256 -12.59 13.58 15.20
C ALA A 256 -11.72 12.49 15.83
N VAL A 257 -11.78 12.28 17.15
CA VAL A 257 -11.08 11.15 17.82
C VAL A 257 -11.58 9.83 17.27
N LEU A 258 -12.91 9.67 17.20
CA LEU A 258 -13.51 8.44 16.73
C LEU A 258 -13.11 8.14 15.27
N ALA A 259 -12.99 9.16 14.42
CA ALA A 259 -12.51 9.02 13.05
C ALA A 259 -11.10 8.42 12.99
N GLU A 260 -10.16 9.00 13.75
CA GLU A 260 -8.77 8.52 13.82
C GLU A 260 -8.70 7.07 14.37
N VAL A 261 -9.52 6.75 15.37
CA VAL A 261 -9.57 5.41 15.97
C VAL A 261 -10.06 4.37 14.97
N VAL A 262 -11.16 4.65 14.24
CA VAL A 262 -11.72 3.66 13.30
C VAL A 262 -10.88 3.50 12.03
N GLU A 263 -10.23 4.58 11.57
CA GLU A 263 -9.34 4.53 10.40
C GLU A 263 -8.19 3.55 10.61
N GLU A 264 -7.57 3.59 11.79
CA GLU A 264 -6.43 2.73 12.11
C GLU A 264 -6.89 1.30 12.45
N ALA A 265 -7.99 1.13 13.19
CA ALA A 265 -8.35 -0.16 13.77
C ALA A 265 -9.18 -1.07 12.84
N MET A 266 -10.14 -0.52 12.10
CA MET A 266 -11.10 -1.35 11.34
C MET A 266 -10.49 -1.92 10.07
N GLY A 267 -9.68 -1.12 9.35
CA GLY A 267 -9.16 -1.49 8.04
C GLY A 267 -10.27 -1.64 6.98
N GLY A 268 -9.86 -2.04 5.78
CA GLY A 268 -10.76 -2.17 4.63
C GLY A 268 -11.42 -0.86 4.20
N THR A 269 -12.30 -0.94 3.21
CA THR A 269 -13.04 0.24 2.71
C THR A 269 -14.04 0.76 3.74
N SER A 270 -14.64 -0.12 4.56
CA SER A 270 -15.61 0.26 5.59
C SER A 270 -15.01 1.14 6.69
N GLY A 271 -13.79 0.85 7.15
CA GLY A 271 -13.07 1.68 8.12
C GLY A 271 -12.79 3.09 7.57
N GLY A 272 -12.28 3.18 6.33
CA GLY A 272 -12.01 4.46 5.68
C GLY A 272 -13.28 5.29 5.43
N LEU A 273 -14.38 4.66 4.97
CA LEU A 273 -15.66 5.36 4.78
C LEU A 273 -16.25 5.86 6.10
N LEU A 274 -16.10 5.10 7.18
CA LEU A 274 -16.57 5.50 8.50
C LEU A 274 -15.72 6.63 9.07
N SER A 275 -14.39 6.60 8.90
CA SER A 275 -13.49 7.70 9.29
C SER A 275 -13.93 9.00 8.63
N LEU A 276 -14.08 9.01 7.30
CA LEU A 276 -14.51 10.20 6.55
C LEU A 276 -15.91 10.69 6.95
N ALA A 277 -16.82 9.77 7.25
CA ALA A 277 -18.14 10.11 7.78
C ALA A 277 -18.04 10.81 9.14
N LEU A 278 -17.19 10.33 10.04
CA LEU A 278 -16.97 10.91 11.36
C LEU A 278 -16.23 12.26 11.27
N GLU A 279 -15.27 12.42 10.35
CA GLU A 279 -14.64 13.72 10.06
C GLU A 279 -15.66 14.74 9.54
N ALA A 280 -16.56 14.32 8.65
CA ALA A 280 -17.63 15.18 8.16
C ALA A 280 -18.59 15.58 9.29
N ALA A 281 -18.89 14.67 10.22
CA ALA A 281 -19.65 14.99 11.43
C ALA A 281 -18.91 15.96 12.34
N ALA A 282 -17.59 15.80 12.50
CA ALA A 282 -16.75 16.70 13.27
C ALA A 282 -16.75 18.13 12.71
N GLY A 283 -16.63 18.26 11.38
CA GLY A 283 -16.69 19.55 10.69
C GLY A 283 -18.07 20.22 10.74
N ALA A 284 -19.15 19.44 10.81
CA ALA A 284 -20.52 19.95 10.93
C ALA A 284 -20.94 20.30 12.36
N ALA A 285 -20.16 19.88 13.37
CA ALA A 285 -20.46 20.15 14.77
C ALA A 285 -20.25 21.64 15.10
N PRO A 286 -21.12 22.23 15.95
CA PRO A 286 -20.90 23.59 16.43
C PRO A 286 -19.61 23.64 17.24
N ARG A 287 -18.64 24.46 16.82
CA ARG A 287 -17.41 24.67 17.58
C ARG A 287 -17.75 25.40 18.90
N PRO A 288 -17.22 24.96 20.05
CA PRO A 288 -17.29 25.77 21.26
C PRO A 288 -16.60 27.10 20.96
N VAL A 289 -17.33 28.20 21.14
CA VAL A 289 -16.79 29.55 21.00
C VAL A 289 -15.89 29.80 22.20
N VAL A 290 -14.62 29.41 22.10
CA VAL A 290 -13.59 30.11 22.85
C VAL A 290 -13.26 31.39 22.10
N ALA A 291 -13.31 32.49 22.84
CA ALA A 291 -12.98 33.81 22.33
C ALA A 291 -11.57 33.80 21.69
N ALA A 292 -11.50 34.45 20.52
CA ALA A 292 -10.34 34.92 19.77
C ALA A 292 -9.91 34.14 18.52
N ALA A 293 -10.08 34.85 17.39
CA ALA A 293 -9.23 34.86 16.20
C ALA A 293 -9.21 33.63 15.26
N ALA A 294 -10.36 33.32 14.63
CA ALA A 294 -10.37 32.70 13.29
C ALA A 294 -11.75 32.86 12.62
N ALA A 295 -12.29 34.08 12.57
CA ALA A 295 -13.43 34.39 11.70
C ALA A 295 -12.88 34.94 10.38
N ALA A 296 -12.53 34.05 9.45
CA ALA A 296 -12.22 34.45 8.07
C ALA A 296 -12.73 33.47 7.00
N ASP A 297 -12.90 32.17 7.29
CA ASP A 297 -13.23 31.17 6.24
C ASP A 297 -14.44 30.26 6.56
N ALA A 298 -15.40 30.70 7.36
CA ALA A 298 -16.63 29.93 7.53
C ALA A 298 -17.50 30.00 6.26
N PRO A 299 -17.89 28.87 5.62
CA PRO A 299 -18.84 28.88 4.53
C PRO A 299 -20.19 29.46 4.98
N ALA A 300 -20.79 30.30 4.14
CA ALA A 300 -21.97 31.11 4.44
C ALA A 300 -23.24 30.32 4.85
N ASP A 301 -23.24 28.99 4.71
CA ASP A 301 -24.37 28.10 5.02
C ASP A 301 -24.29 27.40 6.40
N ALA A 302 -23.30 27.72 7.24
CA ALA A 302 -23.24 27.17 8.59
C ALA A 302 -24.40 27.72 9.46
N PRO A 303 -25.26 26.86 10.05
CA PRO A 303 -26.43 27.34 10.79
C PRO A 303 -26.02 28.11 12.06
N PRO A 304 -26.67 29.25 12.36
CA PRO A 304 -26.32 30.10 13.50
C PRO A 304 -26.45 29.34 14.83
N PRO A 305 -25.72 29.74 15.89
CA PRO A 305 -25.71 29.09 17.21
C PRO A 305 -27.11 28.86 17.84
N SER A 306 -28.13 29.59 17.38
CA SER A 306 -29.55 29.50 17.82
C SER A 306 -30.43 28.46 17.12
N SER A 307 -29.92 27.64 16.19
CA SER A 307 -30.74 26.62 15.52
C SER A 307 -31.15 25.47 16.46
N PRO A 308 -32.41 24.96 16.38
CA PRO A 308 -32.89 23.89 17.25
C PRO A 308 -32.06 22.61 17.07
N PRO A 309 -31.84 21.82 18.13
CA PRO A 309 -30.93 20.68 18.15
C PRO A 309 -31.28 19.59 17.11
N SER A 310 -32.56 19.46 16.73
CA SER A 310 -33.01 18.56 15.66
C SER A 310 -32.48 18.96 14.28
N ARG A 311 -32.42 20.25 13.97
CA ARG A 311 -31.86 20.76 12.70
C ARG A 311 -30.35 20.51 12.61
N ARG A 312 -29.62 20.68 13.71
CA ARG A 312 -28.16 20.41 13.76
C ARG A 312 -27.84 18.93 13.52
N ARG A 313 -28.57 18.03 14.18
CA ARG A 313 -28.43 16.57 13.98
C ARG A 313 -28.75 16.17 12.53
N GLY A 314 -29.74 16.81 11.91
CA GLY A 314 -30.05 16.62 10.50
C GLY A 314 -28.90 17.03 9.57
N VAL A 315 -28.30 18.21 9.78
CA VAL A 315 -27.17 18.68 8.96
C VAL A 315 -25.94 17.77 9.10
N ALA A 316 -25.58 17.38 10.33
CA ALA A 316 -24.47 16.46 10.56
C ALA A 316 -24.71 15.09 9.90
N ALA A 317 -25.92 14.54 10.02
CA ALA A 317 -26.27 13.27 9.38
C ALA A 317 -26.24 13.36 7.84
N MET A 318 -26.62 14.50 7.27
CA MET A 318 -26.52 14.74 5.82
C MET A 318 -25.07 14.83 5.36
N ALA A 319 -24.20 15.48 6.14
CA ALA A 319 -22.76 15.53 5.87
C ALA A 319 -22.13 14.12 5.90
N VAL A 320 -22.48 13.31 6.91
CA VAL A 320 -22.09 11.89 7.03
C VAL A 320 -22.50 11.09 5.79
N ALA A 321 -23.78 11.17 5.41
CA ALA A 321 -24.30 10.41 4.27
C ALA A 321 -23.66 10.86 2.94
N ALA A 322 -23.39 12.17 2.79
CA ALA A 322 -22.73 12.72 1.62
C ALA A 322 -21.25 12.29 1.55
N ALA A 323 -20.52 12.33 2.66
CA ALA A 323 -19.12 11.91 2.73
C ALA A 323 -18.97 10.43 2.38
N ALA A 324 -19.80 9.56 2.97
CA ALA A 324 -19.80 8.13 2.66
C ALA A 324 -20.10 7.85 1.18
N ALA A 325 -21.06 8.57 0.60
CA ALA A 325 -21.40 8.46 -0.82
C ALA A 325 -20.27 8.93 -1.75
N ALA A 326 -19.68 10.10 -1.47
CA ALA A 326 -18.61 10.68 -2.27
C ALA A 326 -17.34 9.83 -2.25
N ALA A 327 -16.91 9.41 -1.05
CA ALA A 327 -15.70 8.61 -0.88
C ALA A 327 -15.82 7.21 -1.48
N GLY A 328 -17.01 6.61 -1.41
CA GLY A 328 -17.28 5.29 -1.99
C GLY A 328 -17.67 5.32 -3.47
N GLY A 329 -17.84 6.50 -4.08
CA GLY A 329 -18.42 6.66 -5.40
C GLY A 329 -19.85 6.10 -5.53
N ALA A 330 -20.54 5.91 -4.41
CA ALA A 330 -21.80 5.19 -4.32
C ALA A 330 -23.00 6.14 -4.22
N ARG A 331 -24.10 5.73 -4.84
CA ARG A 331 -25.39 6.42 -4.85
C ARG A 331 -26.47 5.51 -4.27
N ARG A 332 -27.62 6.10 -3.95
CA ARG A 332 -28.83 5.31 -3.67
C ARG A 332 -29.10 4.39 -4.86
N GLY A 333 -29.35 3.11 -4.59
CA GLY A 333 -29.58 2.05 -5.57
C GLY A 333 -28.33 1.23 -5.91
N ASP A 334 -27.14 1.61 -5.42
CA ASP A 334 -25.90 0.87 -5.71
C ASP A 334 -25.67 -0.34 -4.81
N ARG A 335 -26.60 -0.59 -3.87
CA ARG A 335 -26.59 -1.70 -2.91
C ARG A 335 -25.44 -1.55 -1.90
N THR A 336 -25.39 -0.41 -1.24
CA THR A 336 -24.34 -0.06 -0.25
C THR A 336 -24.95 0.51 1.04
N ALA A 337 -24.10 0.83 2.03
CA ALA A 337 -24.55 1.51 3.25
C ALA A 337 -25.24 2.87 2.98
N VAL A 338 -24.99 3.51 1.84
CA VAL A 338 -25.65 4.76 1.42
C VAL A 338 -27.16 4.59 1.32
N ASP A 339 -27.63 3.39 0.95
CA ASP A 339 -29.05 3.05 0.85
C ASP A 339 -29.78 3.10 2.20
N ALA A 340 -29.06 2.93 3.32
CA ALA A 340 -29.57 3.07 4.67
C ALA A 340 -29.26 4.45 5.28
N LEU A 341 -28.04 4.96 5.10
CA LEU A 341 -27.57 6.22 5.70
C LEU A 341 -28.32 7.44 5.16
N ARG A 342 -28.53 7.51 3.84
CA ARG A 342 -29.22 8.66 3.24
C ARG A 342 -30.69 8.78 3.72
N PRO A 343 -31.52 7.73 3.73
CA PRO A 343 -32.88 7.84 4.28
C PRO A 343 -32.91 8.20 5.77
N ALA A 344 -31.94 7.72 6.55
CA ALA A 344 -31.81 8.10 7.96
C ALA A 344 -31.53 9.61 8.11
N ALA A 345 -30.58 10.12 7.33
CA ALA A 345 -30.23 11.54 7.31
C ALA A 345 -31.40 12.42 6.86
N ASP A 346 -32.11 12.04 5.78
CA ASP A 346 -33.30 12.75 5.30
C ASP A 346 -34.39 12.81 6.39
N ALA A 347 -34.59 11.71 7.13
CA ALA A 347 -35.58 11.65 8.22
C ALA A 347 -35.19 12.53 9.44
N LEU A 348 -33.89 12.62 9.77
CA LEU A 348 -33.39 13.52 10.81
C LEU A 348 -33.55 14.99 10.39
N ALA A 349 -33.22 15.32 9.15
CA ALA A 349 -33.39 16.67 8.60
C ALA A 349 -34.87 17.10 8.59
N ALA A 350 -35.79 16.16 8.33
CA ALA A 350 -37.23 16.38 8.42
C ALA A 350 -37.79 16.42 9.86
N GLY A 351 -36.95 16.29 10.90
CA GLY A 351 -37.37 16.39 12.30
C GLY A 351 -38.11 15.16 12.84
N ARG A 352 -38.02 14.00 12.17
CA ARG A 352 -38.71 12.75 12.59
C ARG A 352 -38.08 12.06 13.81
N GLY A 353 -37.04 12.65 14.38
CA GLY A 353 -36.30 12.11 15.53
C GLY A 353 -35.50 10.84 15.23
N VAL A 354 -34.79 10.34 16.24
CA VAL A 354 -33.90 9.17 16.12
C VAL A 354 -34.67 7.91 15.74
N ALA A 355 -35.86 7.69 16.32
CA ALA A 355 -36.69 6.53 15.99
C ALA A 355 -37.15 6.54 14.52
N GLY A 356 -37.56 7.71 14.00
CA GLY A 356 -37.93 7.87 12.60
C GLY A 356 -36.76 7.64 11.64
N ALA A 357 -35.56 8.07 12.04
CA ALA A 357 -34.32 7.84 11.31
C ALA A 357 -33.90 6.37 11.29
N ALA A 358 -33.98 5.67 12.43
CA ALA A 358 -33.69 4.25 12.53
C ALA A 358 -34.65 3.41 11.67
N ALA A 359 -35.95 3.74 11.67
CA ALA A 359 -36.93 3.09 10.81
C ALA A 359 -36.63 3.31 9.32
N ALA A 360 -36.23 4.54 8.93
CA ALA A 360 -35.84 4.85 7.56
C ALA A 360 -34.55 4.12 7.13
N ALA A 361 -33.56 4.03 8.02
CA ALA A 361 -32.34 3.27 7.81
C ALA A 361 -32.63 1.79 7.56
N ARG A 362 -33.49 1.20 8.41
CA ARG A 362 -33.90 -0.21 8.30
C ARG A 362 -34.61 -0.48 6.99
N ALA A 363 -35.56 0.37 6.60
CA ALA A 363 -36.25 0.24 5.32
C ALA A 363 -35.29 0.35 4.13
N GLY A 364 -34.30 1.24 4.21
CA GLY A 364 -33.24 1.39 3.22
C GLY A 364 -32.37 0.13 3.09
N ALA A 365 -31.89 -0.39 4.22
CA ALA A 365 -31.13 -1.65 4.27
C ALA A 365 -31.93 -2.83 3.71
N ASP A 366 -33.17 -3.02 4.15
CA ASP A 366 -34.06 -4.10 3.70
C ASP A 366 -34.34 -4.04 2.18
N ALA A 367 -34.36 -2.83 1.60
CA ALA A 367 -34.51 -2.64 0.16
C ALA A 367 -33.29 -3.14 -0.63
N THR A 368 -32.09 -3.11 -0.06
CA THR A 368 -30.87 -3.65 -0.70
C THR A 368 -30.96 -5.15 -0.96
N GLY A 369 -31.66 -5.89 -0.10
CA GLY A 369 -31.95 -7.30 -0.30
C GLY A 369 -32.79 -7.62 -1.55
N ARG A 370 -33.42 -6.61 -2.18
CA ARG A 370 -34.18 -6.76 -3.43
C ARG A 370 -33.38 -6.32 -4.67
N MET A 371 -32.20 -5.72 -4.48
CA MET A 371 -31.35 -5.23 -5.57
C MET A 371 -30.55 -6.39 -6.15
N ARG A 372 -30.71 -6.66 -7.45
CA ARG A 372 -30.08 -7.82 -8.12
C ARG A 372 -28.59 -7.65 -8.38
N VAL A 373 -28.17 -6.41 -8.61
CA VAL A 373 -26.81 -6.05 -8.99
C VAL A 373 -26.30 -5.00 -8.01
N ALA A 374 -25.15 -5.27 -7.40
CA ALA A 374 -24.38 -4.24 -6.70
C ALA A 374 -23.55 -3.47 -7.73
N ARG A 375 -23.48 -2.15 -7.58
CA ARG A 375 -22.76 -1.27 -8.51
C ARG A 375 -21.49 -0.66 -7.91
N ALA A 376 -21.26 -0.90 -6.61
CA ALA A 376 -20.08 -0.44 -5.90
C ALA A 376 -19.61 -1.49 -4.87
N GLY A 377 -18.33 -1.38 -4.48
CA GLY A 377 -17.68 -2.27 -3.51
C GLY A 377 -17.41 -3.69 -4.06
N ARG A 378 -16.91 -4.58 -3.18
CA ARG A 378 -16.58 -5.97 -3.53
C ARG A 378 -17.77 -6.76 -4.10
N ALA A 379 -18.98 -6.43 -3.66
CA ALA A 379 -20.21 -7.03 -4.17
C ALA A 379 -20.47 -6.79 -5.65
N ALA A 380 -19.90 -5.73 -6.24
CA ALA A 380 -20.02 -5.47 -7.68
C ALA A 380 -19.28 -6.51 -8.54
N TYR A 381 -18.28 -7.21 -7.98
CA TYR A 381 -17.48 -8.21 -8.73
C TYR A 381 -18.24 -9.50 -9.02
N VAL A 382 -19.31 -9.79 -8.26
CA VAL A 382 -20.08 -11.04 -8.39
C VAL A 382 -21.16 -10.94 -9.47
N GLY A 383 -21.37 -9.75 -10.06
CA GLY A 383 -22.34 -9.55 -11.13
C GLY A 383 -23.80 -9.72 -10.68
N ASP A 384 -24.64 -10.30 -11.55
CA ASP A 384 -26.04 -10.58 -11.21
C ASP A 384 -26.13 -11.79 -10.28
N LEU A 385 -26.40 -11.54 -9.00
CA LEU A 385 -26.52 -12.60 -7.98
C LEU A 385 -27.68 -13.58 -8.26
N SER A 386 -28.56 -13.31 -9.23
CA SER A 386 -29.61 -14.24 -9.65
C SER A 386 -29.19 -15.23 -10.75
N LYS A 387 -27.97 -15.12 -11.29
CA LYS A 387 -27.43 -16.04 -12.31
C LYS A 387 -26.47 -17.10 -11.76
N GLY A 388 -26.03 -16.96 -10.51
CA GLY A 388 -25.21 -17.95 -9.81
C GLY A 388 -26.06 -18.89 -8.94
N GLY A 389 -26.37 -20.07 -9.46
CA GLY A 389 -26.93 -21.18 -8.67
C GLY A 389 -28.32 -21.63 -9.11
N GLY A 390 -28.37 -22.64 -9.98
CA GLY A 390 -29.57 -23.45 -10.18
C GLY A 390 -29.92 -24.15 -8.87
N GLY A 391 -30.91 -23.63 -8.14
CA GLY A 391 -31.34 -24.20 -6.88
C GLY A 391 -32.17 -23.25 -6.03
N GLY A 392 -33.35 -22.86 -6.52
CA GLY A 392 -34.58 -22.59 -5.76
C GLY A 392 -34.58 -21.71 -4.50
N THR A 393 -33.48 -21.06 -4.12
CA THR A 393 -33.39 -20.24 -2.91
C THR A 393 -33.28 -18.78 -3.30
N ARG A 394 -34.26 -18.00 -2.83
CA ARG A 394 -34.31 -16.54 -2.93
C ARG A 394 -32.95 -15.96 -2.52
N ALA A 395 -32.39 -15.07 -3.32
CA ALA A 395 -31.14 -14.36 -2.99
C ALA A 395 -31.19 -13.86 -1.54
N PRO A 396 -30.17 -14.16 -0.71
CA PRO A 396 -30.18 -13.77 0.70
C PRO A 396 -30.19 -12.24 0.79
N ARG A 397 -31.02 -11.74 1.71
CA ARG A 397 -31.16 -10.30 2.00
C ARG A 397 -29.88 -9.85 2.70
N ARG A 398 -29.05 -9.04 2.03
CA ARG A 398 -28.08 -8.19 2.73
C ARG A 398 -28.82 -7.15 3.57
#